data_AF-A0A7T6Z539-F1
#
_entry.id   AF-A0A7T6Z539-F1
#
_cell.length_a   1.000
_cell.length_b   1.000
_cell.length_c   1.000
_cell.angle_alpha   90.00
_cell.angle_beta   90.00
_cell.angle_gamma   90.00
#
_symmetry.space_group_name_H-M   'P 1'
#
loop_
_entity.id
_entity.type
_entity.pdbx_description
1 polymer ?
#
loop_
_entity_poly.entity_id
_entity_poly.type
_entity_poly.pdbx_seq_one_letter_code
_entity_poly.pdbx_strand_id
1 'polypeptide(L)'
;MKYFLVTLHMEGFKIIKSKVIWIIAAAFSIAPLMAGFFMFVLKDPALAESTGLVGDQAQVAGEANWQSYLDLHAQMIAVGGIFVFGFVTSWIFGREYVDNTVKDLLTLPYSRAVIVISKFLASFIINIALSAYIVTVGFFIGGIVGLPQWSSAIVMESLYAILIVTMLTIVLNTPVAFFASYSRGYLAPVGFVIITLIFSQVIAAVGYGDYFPWAVPALYSGLTGETIISWSSLMIIGITSLLGFLGTLYWWLFADQH
;
A
#
# COMPACT_ATOMS: atom_id res chain seq x y z
N MET A 1 6.92 9.37 27.15
CA MET A 1 6.16 10.03 26.06
C MET A 1 6.93 11.15 25.36
N LYS A 2 7.63 12.06 26.06
CA LYS A 2 8.38 13.17 25.42
C LYS A 2 9.35 12.72 24.30
N TYR A 3 10.12 11.67 24.54
CA TYR A 3 11.07 11.15 23.55
C TYR A 3 10.42 10.50 22.32
N PHE A 4 9.27 9.86 22.50
CA PHE A 4 8.53 9.25 21.40
C PHE A 4 8.05 10.28 20.38
N LEU A 5 7.46 11.38 20.85
CA LEU A 5 6.99 12.46 19.97
C LEU A 5 8.15 13.12 19.20
N VAL A 6 9.31 13.29 19.85
CA VAL A 6 10.50 13.83 19.19
C VAL A 6 11.00 12.89 18.09
N THR A 7 11.13 11.59 18.37
CA THR A 7 11.59 10.63 17.37
C THR A 7 10.62 10.51 16.20
N LEU A 8 9.31 10.45 16.47
CA LEU A 8 8.27 10.43 15.44
C LEU A 8 8.31 11.68 14.56
N HIS A 9 8.47 12.85 15.18
CA HIS A 9 8.57 14.11 14.48
C HIS A 9 9.79 14.16 13.54
N MET A 10 10.94 13.65 13.99
CA MET A 10 12.14 13.54 13.17
C MET A 10 11.95 12.59 11.99
N GLU A 11 11.31 11.43 12.19
CA GLU A 11 10.97 10.52 11.09
C GLU A 11 10.03 11.19 10.08
N GLY A 12 9.00 11.91 10.56
CA GLY A 12 8.12 12.71 9.70
C GLY A 12 8.87 13.76 8.89
N PHE A 13 9.80 14.48 9.51
CA PHE A 13 10.64 15.46 8.82
C PHE A 13 11.53 14.82 7.75
N LYS A 14 12.12 13.65 8.02
CA LYS A 14 12.91 12.89 7.03
C LYS A 14 12.06 12.50 5.82
N ILE A 15 10.83 12.05 6.05
CA ILE A 15 9.87 11.66 5.01
C ILE A 15 9.51 12.86 4.13
N ILE A 16 9.04 13.96 4.74
CA ILE A 16 8.55 15.14 4.01
C ILE A 16 9.67 15.81 3.19
N LYS A 17 10.90 15.84 3.72
CA LYS A 17 12.05 16.43 3.04
C LYS A 17 12.69 15.51 1.99
N SER A 18 12.32 14.24 1.95
CA SER A 18 12.91 13.27 1.02
C SER A 18 12.32 13.40 -0.37
N LYS A 19 13.18 13.51 -1.39
CA LYS A 19 12.76 13.42 -2.79
C LYS A 19 12.11 12.08 -3.12
N VAL A 20 12.49 11.01 -2.42
CA VAL A 20 12.00 9.64 -2.66
C VAL A 20 10.48 9.58 -2.51
N ILE A 21 9.93 10.19 -1.45
CA ILE A 21 8.48 10.17 -1.19
C ILE A 21 7.70 10.93 -2.26
N TRP A 22 8.22 12.07 -2.72
CA TRP A 22 7.59 12.84 -3.79
C TRP A 22 7.66 12.14 -5.15
N ILE A 23 8.77 11.45 -5.45
CA ILE A 23 8.90 10.61 -6.64
C ILE A 23 7.91 9.44 -6.57
N ILE A 24 7.75 8.81 -5.41
CA ILE A 24 6.78 7.75 -5.19
C ILE A 24 5.35 8.26 -5.37
N ALA A 25 5.01 9.43 -4.79
CA ALA A 25 3.69 10.03 -4.96
C ALA A 25 3.39 10.34 -6.45
N ALA A 26 4.37 10.87 -7.17
CA ALA A 26 4.26 11.12 -8.60
C ALA A 26 4.07 9.82 -9.40
N ALA A 27 4.89 8.80 -9.14
CA ALA A 27 4.76 7.48 -9.77
C ALA A 27 3.42 6.81 -9.44
N PHE A 28 2.96 6.92 -8.20
CA PHE A 28 1.69 6.33 -7.77
C PHE A 28 0.50 7.05 -8.41
N SER A 29 0.65 8.31 -8.83
CA SER A 29 -0.37 9.06 -9.60
C SER A 29 -0.68 8.46 -10.96
N ILE A 30 0.16 7.53 -11.46
CA ILE A 30 -0.16 6.73 -12.64
C ILE A 30 -1.42 5.90 -12.42
N ALA A 31 -1.69 5.42 -11.20
CA ALA A 31 -2.88 4.62 -10.90
C ALA A 31 -4.21 5.36 -11.21
N PRO A 32 -4.51 6.53 -10.60
CA PRO A 32 -5.75 7.24 -10.87
C PRO A 32 -5.83 7.78 -12.31
N LEU A 33 -4.70 8.07 -12.94
CA LEU A 33 -4.62 8.42 -14.37
C LEU A 33 -5.01 7.24 -15.27
N MET A 34 -4.47 6.06 -15.00
CA MET A 34 -4.81 4.83 -15.73
C MET A 34 -6.27 4.48 -15.53
N ALA A 35 -6.79 4.53 -14.30
CA ALA A 35 -8.22 4.31 -14.04
C ALA A 35 -9.10 5.32 -14.81
N GLY A 36 -8.70 6.59 -14.85
CA GLY A 36 -9.43 7.62 -15.59
C GLY A 36 -9.41 7.39 -17.09
N PHE A 37 -8.26 6.99 -17.62
CA PHE A 37 -8.11 6.60 -19.02
C PHE A 37 -8.99 5.41 -19.37
N PHE A 38 -9.02 4.35 -18.54
CA PHE A 38 -9.91 3.21 -18.74
C PHE A 38 -11.38 3.65 -18.82
N MET A 39 -11.83 4.49 -17.89
CA MET A 39 -13.22 4.97 -17.91
C MET A 39 -13.53 5.89 -19.09
N PHE A 40 -12.56 6.69 -19.53
CA PHE A 40 -12.71 7.52 -20.71
C PHE A 40 -12.90 6.67 -21.98
N VAL A 41 -12.10 5.61 -22.13
CA VAL A 41 -12.22 4.69 -23.27
C VAL A 41 -13.54 3.93 -23.24
N LEU A 42 -13.97 3.43 -22.08
CA LEU A 42 -15.22 2.66 -21.94
C LEU A 42 -16.49 3.46 -22.20
N LYS A 43 -16.43 4.79 -22.17
CA LYS A 43 -17.55 5.65 -22.56
C LYS A 43 -17.85 5.63 -24.06
N ASP A 44 -16.86 5.29 -24.90
CA ASP A 44 -17.00 5.29 -26.35
C ASP A 44 -16.69 3.89 -26.91
N PRO A 45 -17.72 3.14 -27.34
CA PRO A 45 -17.56 1.79 -27.89
C PRO A 45 -16.59 1.72 -29.07
N ALA A 46 -16.50 2.76 -29.90
CA ALA A 46 -15.58 2.79 -31.05
C ALA A 46 -14.12 2.94 -30.60
N LEU A 47 -13.87 3.74 -29.55
CA LEU A 47 -12.54 3.85 -28.95
C LEU A 47 -12.15 2.57 -28.23
N ALA A 48 -13.07 1.92 -27.53
CA ALA A 48 -12.84 0.62 -26.89
C ALA A 48 -12.40 -0.42 -27.93
N GLU A 49 -13.06 -0.49 -29.10
CA GLU A 49 -12.71 -1.39 -30.21
C GLU A 49 -11.34 -1.10 -30.80
N SER A 50 -11.03 0.18 -31.05
CA SER A 50 -9.73 0.58 -31.62
C SER A 50 -8.54 0.37 -30.67
N THR A 51 -8.77 0.39 -29.35
CA THR A 51 -7.74 0.22 -28.32
C THR A 51 -7.60 -1.22 -27.84
N GLY A 52 -8.43 -2.15 -28.35
CA GLY A 52 -8.46 -3.55 -27.92
C GLY A 52 -9.12 -3.79 -26.56
N LEU A 53 -9.72 -2.75 -25.96
CA LEU A 53 -10.42 -2.78 -24.67
C LEU A 53 -11.88 -3.24 -24.80
N VAL A 54 -12.12 -4.29 -25.60
CA VAL A 54 -13.47 -4.87 -25.84
C VAL A 54 -13.63 -6.28 -25.26
N GLY A 55 -12.54 -6.90 -24.79
CA GLY A 55 -12.53 -8.24 -24.21
C GLY A 55 -12.57 -8.26 -22.67
N ASP A 56 -11.90 -9.25 -22.06
CA ASP A 56 -11.85 -9.50 -20.61
C ASP A 56 -11.49 -8.25 -19.77
N GLN A 57 -10.73 -7.31 -20.33
CA GLN A 57 -10.35 -6.06 -19.67
C GLN A 57 -11.53 -5.09 -19.46
N ALA A 58 -12.52 -5.09 -20.36
CA ALA A 58 -13.76 -4.33 -20.18
C ALA A 58 -14.63 -4.94 -19.08
N GLN A 59 -14.61 -6.26 -18.92
CA GLN A 59 -15.34 -6.96 -17.86
C GLN A 59 -14.76 -6.66 -16.47
N VAL A 60 -13.44 -6.50 -16.37
CA VAL A 60 -12.75 -6.11 -15.13
C VAL A 60 -13.03 -4.65 -14.75
N ALA A 61 -13.10 -3.75 -15.73
CA ALA A 61 -13.33 -2.33 -15.49
C ALA A 61 -14.81 -1.95 -15.32
N GLY A 62 -15.74 -2.78 -15.79
CA GLY A 62 -17.17 -2.59 -15.61
C GLY A 62 -17.77 -1.46 -16.46
N GLU A 63 -18.91 -0.94 -16.03
CA GLU A 63 -19.52 0.24 -16.67
C GLU A 63 -18.73 1.51 -16.34
N ALA A 64 -18.68 2.45 -17.28
CA ALA A 64 -17.99 3.72 -17.07
C ALA A 64 -18.79 4.66 -16.14
N ASN A 65 -18.82 4.36 -14.84
CA ASN A 65 -19.55 5.08 -13.79
C ASN A 65 -18.68 5.29 -12.52
N TRP A 66 -19.20 6.03 -11.54
CA TRP A 66 -18.47 6.32 -10.30
C TRP A 66 -18.19 5.09 -9.43
N GLN A 67 -19.11 4.13 -9.36
CA GLN A 67 -18.93 2.90 -8.56
C GLN A 67 -17.73 2.10 -9.08
N SER A 68 -17.76 1.72 -10.35
CA SER A 68 -16.69 0.94 -10.98
C SER A 68 -15.35 1.67 -10.94
N TYR A 69 -15.36 3.01 -11.00
CA TYR A 69 -14.13 3.80 -10.94
C TYR A 69 -13.47 3.75 -9.55
N LEU A 70 -14.28 3.83 -8.48
CA LEU A 70 -13.79 3.74 -7.12
C LEU A 70 -13.41 2.29 -6.74
N ASP A 71 -14.09 1.30 -7.29
CA ASP A 71 -13.72 -0.12 -7.14
C ASP A 71 -12.36 -0.40 -7.81
N LEU A 72 -12.13 0.14 -9.01
CA LEU A 72 -10.81 0.11 -9.64
C LEU A 72 -9.74 0.79 -8.78
N HIS A 73 -10.06 1.90 -8.11
CA HIS A 73 -9.12 2.54 -7.17
C HIS A 73 -8.81 1.63 -5.98
N ALA A 74 -9.81 0.97 -5.40
CA ALA A 74 -9.62 0.02 -4.32
C ALA A 74 -8.70 -1.13 -4.76
N GLN A 75 -8.91 -1.69 -5.96
CA GLN A 75 -8.05 -2.73 -6.52
C GLN A 75 -6.61 -2.24 -6.76
N MET A 76 -6.44 -1.04 -7.32
CA MET A 76 -5.12 -0.47 -7.54
C MET A 76 -4.37 -0.22 -6.23
N ILE A 77 -5.06 0.18 -5.16
CA ILE A 77 -4.46 0.30 -3.82
C ILE A 77 -4.18 -1.08 -3.21
N ALA A 78 -5.05 -2.07 -3.43
CA ALA A 78 -4.84 -3.43 -2.96
C ALA A 78 -3.57 -4.05 -3.56
N VAL A 79 -3.42 -4.00 -4.89
CA VAL A 79 -2.31 -4.62 -5.61
C VAL A 79 -1.09 -3.71 -5.66
N GLY A 80 -1.27 -2.47 -6.12
CA GLY A 80 -0.20 -1.48 -6.23
C GLY A 80 0.32 -1.00 -4.87
N GLY A 81 -0.55 -0.96 -3.84
CA GLY A 81 -0.15 -0.61 -2.48
C GLY A 81 0.80 -1.62 -1.84
N ILE A 82 0.75 -2.92 -2.19
CA ILE A 82 1.75 -3.90 -1.75
C ILE A 82 3.14 -3.42 -2.16
N PHE A 83 3.27 -3.00 -3.42
CA PHE A 83 4.53 -2.49 -3.95
C PHE A 83 4.90 -1.13 -3.35
N VAL A 84 4.00 -0.15 -3.43
CA VAL A 84 4.27 1.24 -3.06
C VAL A 84 4.51 1.38 -1.55
N PHE A 85 3.60 0.86 -0.72
CA PHE A 85 3.73 0.97 0.74
C PHE A 85 4.85 0.07 1.27
N GLY A 86 5.08 -1.07 0.62
CA GLY A 86 6.23 -1.93 0.89
C GLY A 86 7.55 -1.21 0.58
N PHE A 87 7.65 -0.55 -0.57
CA PHE A 87 8.82 0.25 -0.93
C PHE A 87 9.06 1.40 0.05
N VAL A 88 8.01 2.13 0.45
CA VAL A 88 8.12 3.19 1.47
C VAL A 88 8.64 2.61 2.80
N THR A 89 8.11 1.47 3.22
CA THR A 89 8.54 0.79 4.46
C THR A 89 9.99 0.33 4.37
N SER A 90 10.38 -0.25 3.23
CA SER A 90 11.77 -0.62 2.90
C SER A 90 12.69 0.59 3.00
N TRP A 91 12.28 1.72 2.43
CA TRP A 91 13.06 2.96 2.48
C TRP A 91 13.22 3.48 3.91
N ILE A 92 12.13 3.56 4.69
CA ILE A 92 12.17 4.08 6.08
C ILE A 92 13.09 3.25 6.98
N PHE A 93 13.11 1.92 6.83
CA PHE A 93 13.91 1.04 7.68
C PHE A 93 15.32 0.76 7.13
N GLY A 94 15.49 0.73 5.80
CA GLY A 94 16.76 0.44 5.15
C GLY A 94 17.69 1.65 5.04
N ARG A 95 17.17 2.88 5.14
CA ARG A 95 17.94 4.09 4.85
C ARG A 95 19.12 4.30 5.78
N GLU A 96 18.93 4.11 7.06
CA GLU A 96 19.94 4.34 8.08
C GLU A 96 21.11 3.36 7.94
N TYR A 97 20.85 2.18 7.40
CA TYR A 97 21.87 1.21 7.05
C TYR A 97 22.64 1.63 5.79
N VAL A 98 21.93 2.01 4.72
CA VAL A 98 22.54 2.43 3.45
C VAL A 98 23.37 3.71 3.61
N ASP A 99 22.86 4.67 4.37
CA ASP A 99 23.52 5.95 4.64
C ASP A 99 24.58 5.84 5.75
N ASN A 100 24.79 4.65 6.34
CA ASN A 100 25.70 4.39 7.47
C ASN A 100 25.44 5.25 8.73
N THR A 101 24.21 5.73 8.92
CA THR A 101 23.82 6.57 10.07
C THR A 101 23.17 5.79 11.22
N VAL A 102 23.03 4.47 11.07
CA VAL A 102 22.42 3.61 12.11
C VAL A 102 23.15 3.69 13.45
N LYS A 103 24.50 3.77 13.44
CA LYS A 103 25.29 3.89 14.67
C LYS A 103 25.04 5.22 15.35
N ASP A 104 25.05 6.32 14.60
CA ASP A 104 24.78 7.66 15.13
C ASP A 104 23.40 7.71 15.78
N LEU A 105 22.39 7.11 15.14
CA LEU A 105 21.03 7.03 15.68
C LEU A 105 20.97 6.27 17.01
N LEU A 106 21.76 5.20 17.15
CA LEU A 106 21.80 4.36 18.35
C LEU A 106 22.64 4.94 19.49
N THR A 107 23.46 5.97 19.23
CA THR A 107 24.14 6.74 20.30
C THR A 107 23.24 7.75 21.00
N LEU A 108 22.10 8.08 20.39
CA LEU A 108 21.13 8.98 21.00
C LEU A 108 20.55 8.36 22.29
N PRO A 109 20.14 9.18 23.27
CA PRO A 109 19.60 8.70 24.55
C PRO A 109 18.16 8.17 24.42
N TYR A 110 17.83 7.53 23.29
CA TYR A 110 16.51 6.98 22.98
C TYR A 110 16.59 5.46 22.95
N SER A 111 15.58 4.78 23.50
CA SER A 111 15.53 3.33 23.41
C SER A 111 15.31 2.88 21.97
N ARG A 112 15.95 1.76 21.58
CA ARG A 112 15.80 1.18 20.24
C ARG A 112 14.35 0.86 19.90
N ALA A 113 13.57 0.41 20.90
CA ALA A 113 12.13 0.18 20.75
C ALA A 113 11.36 1.46 20.36
N VAL A 114 11.66 2.59 20.99
CA VAL A 114 11.00 3.88 20.65
C VAL A 114 11.31 4.28 19.21
N ILE A 115 12.53 4.06 18.73
CA ILE A 115 12.91 4.32 17.34
C ILE A 115 12.10 3.44 16.38
N VAL A 116 12.04 2.14 16.62
CA VAL A 116 11.30 1.19 15.78
C VAL A 116 9.81 1.52 15.74
N ILE A 117 9.18 1.76 16.89
CA ILE A 117 7.75 2.11 16.96
C ILE A 117 7.50 3.45 16.25
N SER A 118 8.40 4.43 16.38
CA SER A 118 8.29 5.70 15.67
C SER A 118 8.38 5.53 14.15
N LYS A 119 9.28 4.66 13.66
CA LYS A 119 9.41 4.35 12.22
C LYS A 119 8.17 3.63 11.68
N PHE A 120 7.62 2.67 12.43
CA PHE A 120 6.36 2.02 12.04
C PHE A 120 5.19 3.01 11.99
N LEU A 121 5.05 3.88 12.99
CA LEU A 121 3.98 4.87 13.00
C LEU A 121 4.17 5.92 11.88
N ALA A 122 5.41 6.33 11.62
CA ALA A 122 5.72 7.23 10.50
C ALA A 122 5.38 6.58 9.15
N SER A 123 5.72 5.30 8.96
CA SER A 123 5.34 4.51 7.77
C SER A 123 3.81 4.40 7.63
N PHE A 124 3.11 4.11 8.72
CA PHE A 124 1.66 4.06 8.74
C PHE A 124 1.04 5.39 8.29
N ILE A 125 1.47 6.50 8.89
CA ILE A 125 0.94 7.85 8.59
C ILE A 125 1.19 8.22 7.12
N ILE A 126 2.41 8.03 6.61
CA ILE A 126 2.72 8.42 5.23
C ILE A 126 1.98 7.55 4.21
N ASN A 127 1.80 6.26 4.47
CA ASN A 127 1.07 5.39 3.54
C ASN A 127 -0.44 5.72 3.53
N ILE A 128 -1.02 6.09 4.68
CA ILE A 128 -2.39 6.65 4.73
C ILE A 128 -2.47 7.95 3.92
N ALA A 129 -1.49 8.85 4.09
CA ALA A 129 -1.45 10.10 3.34
C ALA A 129 -1.29 9.88 1.83
N LEU A 130 -0.49 8.90 1.40
CA LEU A 130 -0.34 8.52 -0.01
C LEU A 130 -1.64 7.94 -0.58
N SER A 131 -2.34 7.08 0.16
CA SER A 131 -3.65 6.56 -0.25
C SER A 131 -4.67 7.70 -0.40
N ALA A 132 -4.77 8.58 0.60
CA ALA A 132 -5.65 9.75 0.56
C ALA A 132 -5.32 10.70 -0.61
N TYR A 133 -4.04 10.91 -0.89
CA TYR A 133 -3.57 11.67 -2.04
C TYR A 133 -4.07 11.06 -3.35
N ILE A 134 -3.90 9.76 -3.55
CA ILE A 134 -4.36 9.08 -4.77
C ILE A 134 -5.87 9.14 -4.93
N VAL A 135 -6.63 8.91 -3.86
CA VAL A 135 -8.09 9.04 -3.89
C VAL A 135 -8.51 10.46 -4.25
N THR A 136 -7.83 11.47 -3.72
CA THR A 136 -8.09 12.88 -4.03
C THR A 136 -7.84 13.17 -5.52
N VAL A 137 -6.70 12.73 -6.05
CA VAL A 137 -6.38 12.84 -7.49
C VAL A 137 -7.41 12.10 -8.34
N GLY A 138 -7.86 10.93 -7.89
CA GLY A 138 -8.92 10.14 -8.50
C GLY A 138 -10.24 10.93 -8.64
N PHE A 139 -10.70 11.58 -7.57
CA PHE A 139 -11.91 12.41 -7.65
C PHE A 139 -11.78 13.55 -8.67
N PHE A 140 -10.62 14.21 -8.73
CA PHE A 140 -10.38 15.25 -9.74
C PHE A 140 -10.46 14.69 -11.16
N ILE A 141 -9.83 13.53 -11.41
CA ILE A 141 -9.82 12.88 -12.73
C ILE A 141 -11.23 12.37 -13.10
N GLY A 142 -11.92 11.68 -12.20
CA GLY A 142 -13.29 11.22 -12.42
C GLY A 142 -14.26 12.36 -12.72
N GLY A 143 -14.05 13.53 -12.10
CA GLY A 143 -14.75 14.78 -12.41
C GLY A 143 -14.47 15.29 -13.83
N ILE A 144 -13.20 15.30 -14.25
CA ILE A 144 -12.80 15.71 -15.62
C ILE A 144 -13.37 14.75 -16.68
N VAL A 145 -13.32 13.44 -16.41
CA VAL A 145 -13.91 12.41 -17.29
C VAL A 145 -15.44 12.54 -17.33
N GLY A 146 -16.05 13.14 -16.30
CA GLY A 146 -17.49 13.38 -16.22
C GLY A 146 -18.29 12.11 -15.95
N LEU A 147 -17.84 11.28 -15.00
CA LEU A 147 -18.46 9.98 -14.74
C LEU A 147 -19.95 10.12 -14.30
N PRO A 148 -20.85 9.28 -14.85
CA PRO A 148 -22.27 9.26 -14.49
C PRO A 148 -22.55 8.52 -13.17
N GLN A 149 -23.80 8.56 -12.72
CA GLN A 149 -24.33 7.82 -11.56
C GLN A 149 -23.68 8.20 -10.21
N TRP A 150 -23.40 9.50 -10.01
CA TRP A 150 -22.94 9.98 -8.69
C TRP A 150 -24.02 9.76 -7.64
N SER A 151 -23.66 9.08 -6.54
CA SER A 151 -24.46 8.96 -5.33
C SER A 151 -23.56 9.10 -4.11
N SER A 152 -23.97 9.92 -3.14
CA SER A 152 -23.22 10.09 -1.89
C SER A 152 -23.10 8.78 -1.10
N ALA A 153 -24.09 7.88 -1.23
CA ALA A 153 -24.07 6.57 -0.61
C ALA A 153 -22.97 5.68 -1.21
N ILE A 154 -22.93 5.59 -2.55
CA ILE A 154 -21.90 4.85 -3.31
C ILE A 154 -20.51 5.35 -2.93
N VAL A 155 -20.32 6.68 -2.95
CA VAL A 155 -19.01 7.28 -2.64
C VAL A 155 -18.58 6.95 -1.21
N MET A 156 -19.49 7.01 -0.24
CA MET A 156 -19.17 6.69 1.16
C MET A 156 -18.81 5.21 1.33
N GLU A 157 -19.55 4.31 0.68
CA GLU A 157 -19.31 2.87 0.71
C GLU A 157 -17.95 2.52 0.08
N SER A 158 -17.65 3.06 -1.11
CA SER A 158 -16.36 2.84 -1.76
C SER A 158 -15.20 3.45 -0.99
N LEU A 159 -15.37 4.63 -0.37
CA LEU A 159 -14.33 5.22 0.50
C LEU A 159 -14.06 4.36 1.73
N TYR A 160 -15.10 3.79 2.32
CA TYR A 160 -14.96 2.84 3.43
C TYR A 160 -14.20 1.58 2.99
N ALA A 161 -14.54 1.03 1.82
CA ALA A 161 -13.83 -0.11 1.26
C ALA A 161 -12.35 0.20 1.00
N ILE A 162 -12.05 1.34 0.36
CA ILE A 162 -10.67 1.81 0.11
C ILE A 162 -9.90 1.98 1.42
N LEU A 163 -10.55 2.51 2.47
CA LEU A 163 -9.93 2.66 3.78
C LEU A 163 -9.55 1.30 4.37
N ILE A 164 -10.44 0.30 4.32
CA ILE A 164 -10.15 -1.06 4.80
C ILE A 164 -9.01 -1.67 4.00
N VAL A 165 -9.07 -1.62 2.67
CA VAL A 165 -8.00 -2.13 1.80
C VAL A 165 -6.66 -1.47 2.16
N THR A 166 -6.65 -0.15 2.31
CA THR A 166 -5.45 0.60 2.70
C THR A 166 -4.90 0.11 4.03
N MET A 167 -5.76 -0.07 5.05
CA MET A 167 -5.34 -0.53 6.37
C MET A 167 -4.75 -1.94 6.33
N LEU A 168 -5.41 -2.87 5.63
CA LEU A 168 -4.91 -4.24 5.48
C LEU A 168 -3.56 -4.27 4.78
N THR A 169 -3.42 -3.54 3.67
CA THR A 169 -2.17 -3.48 2.91
C THR A 169 -1.04 -2.86 3.73
N ILE A 170 -1.30 -1.80 4.51
CA ILE A 170 -0.27 -1.20 5.38
C ILE A 170 0.17 -2.18 6.47
N VAL A 171 -0.77 -2.84 7.14
CA VAL A 171 -0.49 -3.77 8.23
C VAL A 171 0.35 -4.97 7.73
N LEU A 172 0.09 -5.44 6.52
CA LEU A 172 0.85 -6.51 5.87
C LEU A 172 2.27 -6.14 5.44
N ASN A 173 2.67 -4.87 5.52
CA ASN A 173 4.03 -4.44 5.18
C ASN A 173 5.01 -4.55 6.35
N THR A 174 4.59 -4.94 7.55
CA THR A 174 5.53 -5.06 8.67
C THR A 174 6.66 -6.07 8.44
N PRO A 175 6.50 -7.20 7.70
CA PRO A 175 7.64 -8.08 7.40
C PRO A 175 8.67 -7.40 6.49
N VAL A 176 8.27 -6.41 5.69
CA VAL A 176 9.19 -5.63 4.84
C VAL A 176 10.20 -4.87 5.70
N ALA A 177 9.76 -4.30 6.83
CA ALA A 177 10.64 -3.63 7.78
C ALA A 177 11.69 -4.58 8.39
N PHE A 178 11.29 -5.83 8.64
CA PHE A 178 12.21 -6.86 9.12
C PHE A 178 13.27 -7.18 8.07
N PHE A 179 12.88 -7.43 6.82
CA PHE A 179 13.84 -7.71 5.74
C PHE A 179 14.76 -6.52 5.46
N ALA A 180 14.25 -5.28 5.55
CA ALA A 180 15.07 -4.08 5.40
C ALA A 180 16.13 -3.98 6.50
N SER A 181 15.74 -4.29 7.75
CA SER A 181 16.65 -4.26 8.89
C SER A 181 17.66 -5.41 8.86
N TYR A 182 17.22 -6.62 8.50
CA TYR A 182 18.06 -7.82 8.42
C TYR A 182 19.10 -7.73 7.31
N SER A 183 18.66 -7.33 6.10
CA SER A 183 19.54 -7.19 4.94
C SER A 183 20.37 -5.91 4.93
N ARG A 184 20.07 -4.96 5.84
CA ARG A 184 20.74 -3.66 5.96
C ARG A 184 20.70 -2.86 4.66
N GLY A 185 19.57 -2.88 3.96
CA GLY A 185 19.41 -2.15 2.72
C GLY A 185 18.03 -2.30 2.09
N TYR A 186 17.91 -1.79 0.87
CA TYR A 186 16.61 -1.74 0.16
C TYR A 186 16.36 -2.95 -0.74
N LEU A 187 17.39 -3.68 -1.15
CA LEU A 187 17.25 -4.66 -2.24
C LEU A 187 16.47 -5.91 -1.81
N ALA A 188 16.83 -6.52 -0.68
CA ALA A 188 16.12 -7.70 -0.17
C ALA A 188 14.65 -7.43 0.19
N PRO A 189 14.29 -6.36 0.94
CA PRO A 189 12.87 -6.06 1.20
C PRO A 189 12.08 -5.74 -0.07
N VAL A 190 12.67 -5.08 -1.08
CA VAL A 190 12.02 -4.87 -2.38
C VAL A 190 11.82 -6.20 -3.12
N GLY A 191 12.83 -7.08 -3.09
CA GLY A 191 12.70 -8.44 -3.65
C GLY A 191 11.57 -9.22 -2.98
N PHE A 192 11.45 -9.14 -1.64
CA PHE A 192 10.35 -9.73 -0.89
C PHE A 192 8.99 -9.19 -1.34
N VAL A 193 8.85 -7.86 -1.47
CA VAL A 193 7.63 -7.19 -1.94
C VAL A 193 7.23 -7.65 -3.35
N ILE A 194 8.19 -7.78 -4.27
CA ILE A 194 7.92 -8.26 -5.63
C ILE A 194 7.44 -9.71 -5.60
N ILE A 195 8.09 -10.57 -4.81
CA ILE A 195 7.73 -11.98 -4.68
C ILE A 195 6.33 -12.13 -4.07
N THR A 196 6.00 -11.39 -3.01
CA THR A 196 4.67 -11.45 -2.40
C THR A 196 3.59 -10.90 -3.32
N LEU A 197 3.88 -9.87 -4.11
CA LEU A 197 2.98 -9.36 -5.14
C LEU A 197 2.71 -10.42 -6.22
N ILE A 198 3.75 -11.09 -6.74
CA ILE A 198 3.56 -12.13 -7.75
C ILE A 198 2.73 -13.29 -7.18
N PHE A 199 3.08 -13.77 -5.99
CA PHE A 199 2.33 -14.84 -5.35
C PHE A 199 0.91 -14.44 -4.98
N SER A 200 0.63 -13.17 -4.66
CA SER A 200 -0.73 -12.74 -4.37
C SER A 200 -1.63 -12.90 -5.58
N GLN A 201 -1.13 -12.55 -6.77
CA GLN A 201 -1.88 -12.72 -8.02
C GLN A 201 -2.04 -14.20 -8.39
N VAL A 202 -0.96 -14.99 -8.32
CA VAL A 202 -1.00 -16.42 -8.69
C VAL A 202 -1.92 -17.21 -7.76
N ILE A 203 -1.82 -17.02 -6.44
CA ILE A 203 -2.61 -17.78 -5.48
C ILE A 203 -4.09 -17.35 -5.51
N ALA A 204 -4.37 -16.06 -5.72
CA ALA A 204 -5.73 -15.59 -5.96
C ALA A 204 -6.33 -16.23 -7.22
N ALA A 205 -5.56 -16.28 -8.33
CA ALA A 205 -6.03 -16.84 -9.59
C ALA A 205 -6.34 -18.34 -9.52
N VAL A 206 -5.64 -19.11 -8.67
CA VAL A 206 -5.90 -20.55 -8.46
C VAL A 206 -7.04 -20.79 -7.43
N GLY A 207 -7.61 -19.72 -6.85
CA GLY A 207 -8.77 -19.81 -5.95
C GLY A 207 -8.44 -20.01 -4.46
N TYR A 208 -7.18 -19.82 -4.05
CA TYR A 208 -6.74 -19.96 -2.65
C TYR A 208 -6.36 -18.62 -2.01
N GLY A 209 -6.81 -17.50 -2.59
CA GLY A 209 -6.43 -16.16 -2.16
C GLY A 209 -6.74 -15.87 -0.68
N ASP A 210 -7.80 -16.44 -0.11
CA ASP A 210 -8.18 -16.24 1.30
C ASP A 210 -7.13 -16.72 2.31
N TYR A 211 -6.27 -17.65 1.89
CA TYR A 211 -5.21 -18.23 2.71
C TYR A 211 -3.85 -17.56 2.49
N PHE A 212 -3.75 -16.61 1.56
CA PHE A 212 -2.53 -15.86 1.31
C PHE A 212 -2.69 -14.39 1.71
N PRO A 213 -2.02 -13.92 2.77
CA PRO A 213 -2.35 -12.64 3.40
C PRO A 213 -2.34 -11.46 2.43
N TRP A 214 -1.38 -11.40 1.51
CA TRP A 214 -1.25 -10.33 0.51
C TRP A 214 -2.27 -10.38 -0.63
N ALA A 215 -3.04 -11.47 -0.79
CA ALA A 215 -4.14 -11.54 -1.75
C ALA A 215 -5.45 -10.98 -1.15
N VAL A 216 -5.62 -11.05 0.18
CA VAL A 216 -6.88 -10.67 0.85
C VAL A 216 -7.34 -9.24 0.58
N PRO A 217 -6.48 -8.19 0.59
CA PRO A 217 -6.93 -6.84 0.27
C PRO A 217 -7.55 -6.73 -1.13
N ALA A 218 -7.01 -7.49 -2.09
CA ALA A 218 -7.49 -7.49 -3.47
C ALA A 218 -8.84 -8.20 -3.60
N LEU A 219 -9.03 -9.32 -2.90
CA LEU A 219 -10.32 -10.02 -2.84
C LEU A 219 -11.40 -9.12 -2.26
N TYR A 220 -11.10 -8.46 -1.13
CA TYR A 220 -12.03 -7.53 -0.48
C TYR A 220 -12.39 -6.32 -1.36
N SER A 221 -11.47 -5.86 -2.22
CA SER A 221 -11.71 -4.76 -3.15
C SER A 221 -12.65 -5.08 -4.32
N GLY A 222 -13.26 -6.28 -4.33
CA GLY A 222 -14.33 -6.62 -5.28
C GLY A 222 -13.90 -7.48 -6.48
N LEU A 223 -12.67 -8.01 -6.50
CA LEU A 223 -12.20 -8.93 -7.55
C LEU A 223 -13.06 -10.21 -7.66
N THR A 224 -13.71 -10.64 -6.57
CA THR A 224 -14.54 -11.85 -6.51
C THR A 224 -16.00 -11.58 -6.17
N GLY A 225 -16.40 -10.32 -5.95
CA GLY A 225 -17.74 -9.96 -5.47
C GLY A 225 -17.99 -10.29 -3.98
N GLU A 226 -16.99 -10.82 -3.27
CA GLU A 226 -17.08 -11.07 -1.83
C GLU A 226 -16.61 -9.84 -1.04
N THR A 227 -17.53 -9.24 -0.30
CA THR A 227 -17.28 -8.05 0.54
C THR A 227 -17.03 -8.40 2.01
N ILE A 228 -16.89 -9.69 2.34
CA ILE A 228 -16.75 -10.17 3.71
C ILE A 228 -15.39 -10.85 3.85
N ILE A 229 -14.56 -10.33 4.75
CA ILE A 229 -13.27 -10.94 5.06
C ILE A 229 -13.52 -12.11 6.01
N SER A 230 -13.07 -13.31 5.60
CA SER A 230 -13.15 -14.49 6.46
C SER A 230 -12.35 -14.30 7.75
N TRP A 231 -12.82 -14.93 8.84
CA TRP A 231 -12.10 -14.90 10.12
C TRP A 231 -10.69 -15.49 10.00
N SER A 232 -10.54 -16.56 9.20
CA SER A 232 -9.23 -17.15 8.88
C SER A 232 -8.28 -16.16 8.23
N SER A 233 -8.76 -15.38 7.25
CA SER A 233 -7.94 -14.37 6.56
C SER A 233 -7.49 -13.27 7.53
N LEU A 234 -8.38 -12.79 8.41
CA LEU A 234 -8.02 -11.82 9.46
C LEU A 234 -6.97 -12.37 10.43
N MET A 235 -7.10 -13.63 10.85
CA MET A 235 -6.11 -14.27 11.72
C MET A 235 -4.74 -14.38 11.04
N ILE A 236 -4.69 -14.80 9.78
CA ILE A 236 -3.45 -14.93 9.01
C ILE A 236 -2.78 -13.56 8.84
N ILE A 237 -3.53 -12.52 8.47
CA ILE A 237 -3.03 -11.14 8.38
C ILE A 237 -2.47 -10.68 9.73
N GLY A 238 -3.20 -10.91 10.82
CA GLY A 238 -2.78 -10.56 12.17
C GLY A 238 -1.47 -11.25 12.57
N ILE A 239 -1.35 -12.55 12.34
CA ILE A 239 -0.15 -13.33 12.64
C ILE A 239 1.03 -12.86 11.79
N THR A 240 0.86 -12.74 10.47
CA THR A 240 1.91 -12.26 9.55
C THR A 240 2.43 -10.89 9.97
N SER A 241 1.51 -9.99 10.32
CA SER A 241 1.85 -8.61 10.67
C SER A 241 2.52 -8.52 12.05
N LEU A 242 2.08 -9.34 13.00
CA LEU A 242 2.69 -9.44 14.32
C LEU A 242 4.11 -10.03 14.23
N LEU A 243 4.33 -11.07 13.42
CA LEU A 243 5.64 -11.66 13.19
C LEU A 243 6.61 -10.65 12.55
N GLY A 244 6.16 -9.89 11.56
CA GLY A 244 6.97 -8.83 10.95
C GLY A 244 7.35 -7.73 11.95
N PHE A 245 6.39 -7.29 12.76
CA PHE A 245 6.62 -6.28 13.79
C PHE A 245 7.58 -6.77 14.89
N LEU A 246 7.30 -7.93 15.49
CA LEU A 246 8.12 -8.51 16.56
C LEU A 246 9.50 -8.90 16.07
N GLY A 247 9.61 -9.43 14.84
CA GLY A 247 10.89 -9.75 14.21
C GLY A 247 11.75 -8.49 14.03
N THR A 248 11.16 -7.39 13.56
CA THR A 248 11.85 -6.10 13.44
C THR A 248 12.31 -5.58 14.80
N LEU A 249 11.43 -5.63 15.80
CA LEU A 249 11.74 -5.18 17.16
C LEU A 249 12.86 -6.02 17.79
N TYR A 250 12.78 -7.35 17.67
CA TYR A 250 13.79 -8.28 18.15
C TYR A 250 15.15 -8.00 17.49
N TRP A 251 15.18 -7.83 16.17
CA TRP A 251 16.41 -7.51 15.45
C TRP A 251 17.07 -6.23 15.95
N TRP A 252 16.30 -5.15 16.11
CA TRP A 252 16.84 -3.88 16.61
C TRP A 252 17.29 -3.95 18.06
N LEU A 253 16.59 -4.70 18.92
CA LEU A 253 16.92 -4.81 20.33
C LEU A 253 18.18 -5.64 20.59
N PHE A 254 18.36 -6.75 19.87
CA PHE A 254 19.36 -7.76 20.23
C PHE A 254 20.48 -7.94 19.20
N ALA A 255 20.29 -7.58 17.93
CA ALA A 255 21.35 -7.75 16.94
C ALA A 255 22.40 -6.64 17.05
N ASP A 256 23.66 -7.02 16.83
CA ASP A 256 24.77 -6.08 16.72
C ASP A 256 24.68 -5.30 15.40
N GLN A 257 24.74 -3.98 15.53
CA GLN A 257 24.57 -3.03 14.44
C GLN A 257 25.96 -2.56 14.01
N HIS A 258 26.56 -3.27 13.05
CA HIS A 258 27.88 -2.96 12.48
C HIS A 258 27.78 -2.13 11.20
#